data_AF-A0A3D4R062-F1
#
_entry.id   AF-A0A3D4R062-F1
#
_cell.length_a   1.000
_cell.length_b   1.000
_cell.length_c   1.000
_cell.angle_alpha   90.00
_cell.angle_beta   90.00
_cell.angle_gamma   90.00
#
_symmetry.space_group_name_H-M   'P 1'
#
loop_
_entity.id
_entity.type
_entity.pdbx_description
1 polymer ?
#
loop_
_entity_poly.entity_id
_entity_poly.type
_entity_poly.pdbx_seq_one_letter_code
_entity_poly.pdbx_strand_id
1 'polypeptide(L)'
;MNIFALDIGGTSIKYGLFRDEELVYRSEIPSTVSFGTEVLFETIEKLLTDNPAEAVGISTAGQVDVDKSEIIHSTDAIPGWQGMKLKQRLESLFSVPVAVENDGNAAALGEAYYGNGRCYQNLVCLV
;
A
#
# COMPACT_ATOMS: atom_id res chain seq x y z
N MET A 1 5.30 -1.44 17.67
CA MET A 1 4.05 -1.33 16.88
C MET A 1 4.13 -2.30 15.71
N ASN A 2 3.06 -3.06 15.47
CA ASN A 2 2.94 -3.97 14.34
C ASN A 2 2.24 -3.27 13.17
N ILE A 3 2.89 -3.23 12.01
CA ILE A 3 2.34 -2.59 10.79
C ILE A 3 2.27 -3.63 9.68
N PHE A 4 1.10 -3.79 9.07
CA PHE A 4 0.96 -4.60 7.87
C PHE A 4 1.11 -3.72 6.64
N ALA A 5 2.11 -4.01 5.81
CA ALA A 5 2.41 -3.25 4.60
C ALA A 5 1.97 -4.04 3.37
N LEU A 6 1.28 -3.38 2.45
CA LEU A 6 0.83 -3.90 1.16
C LEU A 6 1.41 -3.05 0.03
N ASP A 7 1.92 -3.69 -1.01
CA ASP A 7 2.32 -3.08 -2.27
C ASP A 7 1.48 -3.69 -3.39
N ILE A 8 0.50 -2.92 -3.85
CA ILE A 8 -0.53 -3.35 -4.79
C ILE A 8 -0.09 -2.98 -6.21
N GLY A 9 0.49 -3.95 -6.90
CA GLY A 9 0.81 -3.86 -8.33
C GLY A 9 -0.26 -4.50 -9.21
N GLY A 10 -0.16 -4.26 -10.53
CA GLY A 10 -1.05 -4.87 -11.52
C GLY A 10 -0.83 -6.39 -11.69
N THR A 11 0.35 -6.91 -11.34
CA THR A 11 0.69 -8.34 -11.51
C THR A 11 0.74 -9.10 -10.19
N SER A 12 1.31 -8.52 -9.14
CA SER A 12 1.35 -9.12 -7.81
C SER A 12 0.97 -8.12 -6.73
N ILE A 13 0.45 -8.64 -5.63
CA ILE A 13 0.33 -7.93 -4.36
C ILE A 13 1.42 -8.48 -3.45
N LYS A 14 2.41 -7.65 -3.17
CA LYS A 14 3.46 -7.98 -2.19
C LYS A 14 3.02 -7.46 -0.83
N TYR A 15 3.37 -8.17 0.22
CA TYR A 15 3.00 -7.74 1.56
C TYR A 15 3.99 -8.22 2.61
N GLY A 16 3.98 -7.56 3.75
CA GLY A 16 4.83 -7.91 4.86
C GLY A 16 4.34 -7.36 6.20
N LEU A 17 4.84 -7.96 7.27
CA LEU A 17 4.59 -7.53 8.63
C LEU A 17 5.86 -6.88 9.17
N PHE A 18 5.74 -5.61 9.56
CA PHE A 18 6.75 -4.90 10.32
C PHE A 18 6.43 -5.01 11.82
N ARG A 19 7.46 -5.25 12.63
CA ARG A 19 7.41 -5.18 14.09
C ARG A 19 8.55 -4.31 14.56
N ASP A 20 8.23 -3.20 15.22
CA ASP A 20 9.23 -2.27 15.78
C ASP A 20 10.27 -1.85 14.71
N GLU A 21 9.78 -1.43 13.54
CA GLU A 21 10.56 -1.01 12.37
C GLU A 21 11.33 -2.11 11.62
N GLU A 22 11.26 -3.36 12.08
CA GLU A 22 11.86 -4.50 11.40
C GLU A 22 10.85 -5.29 10.57
N LEU A 23 11.18 -5.61 9.32
CA LEU A 23 10.37 -6.50 8.48
C LEU A 23 10.56 -7.96 8.92
N VAL A 24 9.61 -8.49 9.68
CA VAL A 24 9.70 -9.84 10.27
C VAL A 24 9.08 -10.94 9.40
N TYR A 25 8.23 -10.56 8.45
CA TYR A 25 7.62 -11.49 7.50
C TYR A 25 7.34 -10.78 6.17
N ARG A 26 7.52 -11.50 5.05
CA ARG A 26 7.15 -11.03 3.73
C ARG A 26 6.67 -12.18 2.85
N SER A 27 5.72 -11.90 1.98
CA SER A 27 5.19 -12.83 0.99
C SER A 27 4.58 -12.05 -0.19
N GLU A 28 4.15 -12.76 -1.21
CA GLU A 28 3.43 -12.19 -2.34
C GLU A 28 2.35 -13.16 -2.85
N ILE A 29 1.32 -12.60 -3.47
CA ILE A 29 0.28 -13.34 -4.19
C ILE A 29 0.05 -12.71 -5.57
N PRO A 30 -0.51 -13.46 -6.53
CA PRO A 30 -0.99 -12.88 -7.77
C PRO A 30 -2.00 -11.75 -7.50
N SER A 31 -1.88 -10.65 -8.23
CA SER A 31 -2.81 -9.54 -8.12
C SER A 31 -4.17 -9.92 -8.69
N THR A 32 -5.23 -9.54 -7.99
CA THR A 32 -6.62 -9.79 -8.41
C THR A 32 -7.27 -8.57 -9.08
N VAL A 33 -6.48 -7.53 -9.33
CA VAL A 33 -6.90 -6.29 -10.00
C VAL A 33 -7.67 -6.54 -11.31
N SER A 34 -7.20 -7.48 -12.14
CA SER A 34 -7.82 -7.80 -13.43
C SER A 34 -9.23 -8.40 -13.29
N PHE A 35 -9.59 -8.89 -12.10
CA PHE A 35 -10.92 -9.42 -11.79
C PHE A 35 -11.88 -8.35 -11.24
N GLY A 36 -11.41 -7.12 -11.09
CA GLY A 36 -12.20 -5.98 -10.62
C GLY A 36 -11.90 -5.60 -9.17
N THR A 37 -12.31 -4.37 -8.83
CA THR A 37 -12.00 -3.75 -7.53
C THR A 37 -12.58 -4.49 -6.33
N GLU A 38 -13.79 -5.04 -6.44
CA GLU A 38 -14.41 -5.77 -5.33
C GLU A 38 -13.65 -7.05 -4.99
N VAL A 39 -13.19 -7.81 -6.00
CA VAL A 39 -12.37 -9.02 -5.79
C VAL A 39 -11.02 -8.64 -5.15
N LEU A 40 -10.45 -7.50 -5.57
CA LEU A 40 -9.24 -6.97 -4.94
C LEU A 40 -9.46 -6.62 -3.47
N PHE A 41 -10.60 -6.02 -3.12
CA PHE A 41 -10.94 -5.74 -1.72
C PHE A 41 -11.11 -7.02 -0.90
N GLU A 42 -11.85 -8.00 -1.40
CA GLU A 42 -12.00 -9.31 -0.72
C GLU A 42 -10.62 -9.97 -0.49
N THR A 43 -9.71 -9.83 -1.47
CA THR A 43 -8.34 -10.34 -1.35
C THR A 43 -7.56 -9.62 -0.25
N ILE A 44 -7.61 -8.28 -0.22
CA ILE A 44 -6.95 -7.46 0.80
C ILE A 44 -7.54 -7.73 2.19
N GLU A 45 -8.86 -7.88 2.30
CA GLU A 45 -9.56 -8.19 3.53
C GLU A 45 -9.14 -9.54 4.10
N LYS A 46 -9.04 -10.56 3.25
CA LYS A 46 -8.52 -11.86 3.67
C LYS A 46 -7.09 -11.76 4.17
N LEU A 47 -6.20 -11.07 3.45
CA LEU A 47 -4.81 -10.88 3.87
C LEU A 47 -4.70 -10.20 5.23
N LEU A 48 -5.49 -9.14 5.46
CA LEU A 48 -5.50 -8.40 6.72
C LEU A 48 -6.13 -9.18 7.87
N THR A 49 -7.17 -9.98 7.60
CA THR A 49 -7.78 -10.88 8.58
C THR A 49 -6.81 -11.96 9.05
N ASP A 50 -6.05 -12.54 8.11
CA ASP A 50 -5.04 -13.56 8.40
C ASP A 50 -3.78 -12.98 9.09
N ASN A 51 -3.59 -11.65 9.02
CA ASN A 51 -2.41 -10.95 9.52
C ASN A 51 -2.78 -9.68 10.31
N PRO A 52 -3.35 -9.82 11.53
CA PRO A 52 -3.77 -8.67 12.33
C PRO A 52 -2.59 -7.76 12.69
N ALA A 53 -2.79 -6.45 12.56
CA ALA A 53 -1.80 -5.42 12.84
C ALA A 53 -2.44 -4.19 13.50
N GLU A 54 -1.61 -3.32 14.08
CA GLU A 54 -2.06 -2.10 14.75
C GLU A 54 -2.25 -0.93 13.75
N ALA A 55 -1.67 -1.03 12.56
CA ALA A 55 -1.84 -0.09 11.46
C ALA A 55 -1.57 -0.78 10.10
N VAL A 56 -2.04 -0.16 9.02
CA VAL A 56 -1.83 -0.64 7.64
C VAL A 56 -1.17 0.45 6.79
N GLY A 57 -0.15 0.07 6.03
CA GLY A 57 0.47 0.92 5.01
C GLY A 57 0.26 0.35 3.62
N ILE A 58 -0.08 1.19 2.65
CA ILE A 58 -0.40 0.76 1.29
C ILE A 58 0.39 1.59 0.27
N SER A 59 1.20 0.91 -0.52
CA SER A 59 1.74 1.38 -1.79
C SER A 59 0.80 0.93 -2.90
N THR A 60 0.47 1.82 -3.84
CA THR A 60 -0.38 1.46 -4.98
C THR A 60 -0.01 2.23 -6.24
N ALA A 61 -0.24 1.60 -7.39
CA ALA A 61 -0.15 2.24 -8.68
C ALA A 61 -1.22 3.35 -8.83
N GLY A 62 -0.83 4.44 -9.48
CA GLY A 62 -1.67 5.61 -9.66
C GLY A 62 -1.30 6.77 -8.73
N GLN A 63 -1.85 7.94 -9.04
CA GLN A 63 -1.65 9.17 -8.29
C GLN A 63 -2.61 9.21 -7.09
N VAL A 64 -2.05 9.26 -5.89
CA VAL A 64 -2.78 9.34 -4.63
C VAL A 64 -2.81 10.80 -4.16
N ASP A 65 -4.01 11.33 -3.89
CA ASP A 65 -4.20 12.52 -3.07
C ASP A 65 -4.08 12.08 -1.62
N VAL A 66 -2.94 12.32 -0.97
CA VAL A 66 -2.76 11.93 0.43
C VAL A 66 -3.73 12.73 1.34
N ASP A 67 -3.95 14.01 1.04
CA ASP A 67 -4.81 14.91 1.82
C ASP A 67 -6.29 14.49 1.76
N LYS A 68 -6.77 14.08 0.58
CA LYS A 68 -8.14 13.56 0.40
C LYS A 68 -8.24 12.04 0.59
N SER A 69 -7.10 11.38 0.69
CA SER A 69 -6.95 9.93 0.77
C SER A 69 -7.71 9.19 -0.35
N GLU A 70 -7.57 9.73 -1.57
CA GLU A 70 -8.29 9.34 -2.77
C GLU A 70 -7.30 9.10 -3.91
N ILE A 71 -7.56 8.09 -4.74
CA ILE A 71 -6.78 7.89 -5.97
C ILE A 71 -7.32 8.85 -7.04
N ILE A 72 -6.56 9.91 -7.36
CA ILE A 72 -6.96 10.96 -8.31
C ILE A 72 -6.86 10.47 -9.76
N HIS A 73 -5.86 9.65 -10.03
CA HIS A 73 -5.59 9.15 -11.37
C HIS A 73 -4.99 7.75 -11.30
N SER A 74 -5.65 6.76 -11.88
CA SER A 74 -5.05 5.45 -12.11
C SER A 74 -4.91 5.23 -13.60
N THR A 75 -3.81 4.65 -14.03
CA THR A 75 -3.73 4.07 -15.38
C THR A 75 -4.67 2.86 -15.47
N ASP A 76 -4.83 2.30 -16.67
CA ASP A 76 -5.56 1.04 -16.88
C ASP A 76 -4.95 -0.16 -16.12
N ALA A 77 -3.83 0.05 -15.40
CA ALA A 77 -3.21 -0.92 -14.52
C ALA A 77 -4.16 -1.39 -13.41
N ILE A 78 -5.06 -0.53 -12.92
CA ILE A 78 -6.09 -0.89 -11.94
C ILE A 78 -7.47 -0.32 -12.37
N PRO A 79 -8.29 -1.08 -13.10
CA PRO A 79 -9.61 -0.63 -13.52
C PRO A 79 -10.51 -0.30 -12.32
N GLY A 80 -11.18 0.85 -12.33
CA GLY A 80 -12.09 1.27 -11.27
C GLY A 80 -11.43 1.85 -10.01
N TRP A 81 -10.10 2.06 -10.04
CA TRP A 81 -9.34 2.62 -8.92
C TRP A 81 -9.48 4.14 -8.79
N GLN A 82 -9.68 4.85 -9.91
CA GLN A 82 -9.88 6.30 -9.91
C GLN A 82 -11.13 6.71 -9.12
N GLY A 83 -10.98 7.73 -8.26
CA GLY A 83 -12.05 8.26 -7.41
C GLY A 83 -12.30 7.45 -6.14
N MET A 84 -11.51 6.40 -5.91
CA MET A 84 -11.71 5.51 -4.78
C MET A 84 -11.12 6.08 -3.49
N LYS A 85 -11.95 6.15 -2.45
CA LYS A 85 -11.55 6.52 -1.08
C LYS A 85 -10.97 5.32 -0.35
N LEU A 86 -9.85 4.80 -0.86
CA LEU A 86 -9.25 3.54 -0.41
C LEU A 86 -8.98 3.53 1.10
N LYS A 87 -8.35 4.59 1.61
CA LYS A 87 -8.06 4.74 3.04
C LYS A 87 -9.33 4.60 3.89
N GLN A 88 -10.36 5.40 3.60
CA GLN A 88 -11.60 5.41 4.38
C GLN A 88 -12.30 4.05 4.38
N ARG A 89 -12.31 3.37 3.23
CA ARG A 89 -12.92 2.04 3.10
C ARG A 89 -12.19 1.02 3.96
N LEU A 90 -10.86 1.03 3.97
CA LEU A 90 -10.06 0.09 4.76
C LEU A 90 -10.06 0.47 6.25
N GLU A 91 -9.98 1.75 6.62
CA GLU A 91 -10.14 2.20 8.01
C GLU A 91 -11.48 1.75 8.59
N SER A 92 -12.56 1.88 7.82
CA SER A 92 -13.90 1.45 8.23
C SER A 92 -13.99 -0.07 8.40
N LEU A 93 -13.29 -0.83 7.56
CA LEU A 93 -13.32 -2.29 7.55
C LEU A 93 -12.49 -2.89 8.70
N PHE A 94 -11.32 -2.33 8.99
CA PHE A 94 -10.36 -2.91 9.95
C PHE A 94 -10.28 -2.19 11.28
N SER A 95 -10.89 -1.00 11.41
CA SER A 95 -10.85 -0.20 12.64
C SER A 95 -9.44 0.13 13.15
N VAL A 96 -8.47 0.23 12.22
CA VAL A 96 -7.08 0.62 12.49
C VAL A 96 -6.66 1.75 11.54
N PRO A 97 -5.67 2.57 11.91
CA PRO A 97 -5.15 3.62 11.03
C PRO A 97 -4.61 3.05 9.72
N VAL A 98 -4.94 3.70 8.59
CA VAL A 98 -4.45 3.32 7.26
C VAL A 98 -3.71 4.49 6.62
N ALA A 99 -2.54 4.23 6.06
CA ALA A 99 -1.82 5.16 5.18
C ALA A 99 -1.81 4.60 3.76
N VAL A 100 -2.04 5.47 2.77
CA VAL A 100 -1.99 5.13 1.34
C VAL A 100 -1.07 6.10 0.65
N GLU A 101 -0.16 5.58 -0.16
CA GLU A 101 0.85 6.36 -0.90
C GLU A 101 1.03 5.78 -2.31
N ASN A 102 1.47 6.63 -3.23
CA ASN A 102 1.90 6.22 -4.57
C ASN A 102 3.18 5.34 -4.48
N ASP A 103 3.29 4.36 -5.37
CA ASP A 103 4.44 3.44 -5.47
C ASP A 103 5.82 4.13 -5.56
N GLY A 104 5.98 5.13 -6.41
CA GLY A 104 7.23 5.89 -6.53
C GLY A 104 7.59 6.68 -5.28
N ASN A 105 6.60 7.31 -4.65
CA ASN A 105 6.78 7.99 -3.37
C ASN A 105 7.13 7.00 -2.25
N ALA A 106 6.44 5.86 -2.17
CA ALA A 106 6.70 4.81 -1.20
C ALA A 106 8.12 4.24 -1.36
N ALA A 107 8.58 4.04 -2.59
CA ALA A 107 9.96 3.63 -2.87
C ALA A 107 10.97 4.67 -2.39
N ALA A 108 10.74 5.96 -2.68
CA ALA A 108 11.60 7.05 -2.21
C ALA A 108 11.65 7.13 -0.67
N LEU A 109 10.50 6.99 0.00
CA LEU A 109 10.42 6.94 1.46
C LEU A 109 11.16 5.72 2.02
N GLY A 110 11.00 4.55 1.41
CA GLY A 110 11.73 3.33 1.78
C GLY A 110 13.25 3.55 1.75
N GLU A 111 13.76 4.16 0.68
CA GLU A 111 15.19 4.50 0.58
C GLU A 111 15.62 5.56 1.59
N ALA A 112 14.78 6.56 1.85
CA ALA A 112 15.06 7.63 2.82
C ALA A 112 15.11 7.14 4.27
N TYR A 113 14.26 6.18 4.66
CA TYR A 113 14.18 5.70 6.05
C TYR A 113 14.99 4.43 6.30
N TYR A 114 15.10 3.53 5.32
CA TYR A 114 15.69 2.20 5.51
C TYR A 114 16.80 1.88 4.52
N GLY A 115 16.91 2.61 3.42
CA GLY A 115 17.88 2.36 2.37
C GLY A 115 19.11 3.29 2.40
N ASN A 116 19.61 3.63 1.22
CA ASN A 116 20.81 4.45 1.02
C ASN A 116 20.54 5.95 1.15
N GLY A 117 19.27 6.35 1.21
CA GLY A 117 18.83 7.74 1.33
C GLY A 117 18.96 8.33 2.74
N ARG A 118 19.19 7.51 3.78
CA ARG A 118 19.15 7.91 5.20
C ARG A 118 20.01 9.10 5.59
N CYS A 119 21.12 9.33 4.90
CA CYS A 119 22.05 10.42 5.20
C CYS A 119 21.78 11.70 4.39
N TYR A 120 20.74 11.70 3.54
CA TYR A 120 20.44 12.81 2.64
C TYR A 120 19.13 13.49 3.03
N GLN A 121 19.16 14.83 3.08
CA GLN A 121 17.96 15.62 3.32
C GLN A 121 17.10 15.80 2.07
N ASN A 122 17.71 15.70 0.88
CA ASN A 122 17.05 15.82 -0.40
C ASN A 122 17.40 14.57 -1.22
N LEU A 123 16.38 13.84 -1.66
CA LEU A 123 16.50 12.59 -2.41
C LEU A 123 15.54 12.63 -3.60
N VAL A 124 15.99 12.12 -4.75
CA VAL A 124 15.12 11.82 -5.89
C VAL A 124 15.26 10.34 -6.19
N CYS A 125 14.13 9.63 -6.25
CA CYS A 125 14.07 8.22 -6.65
C CYS A 125 13.53 8.14 -8.09
N LEU A 126 14.19 7.36 -8.93
CA LEU A 126 13.75 7.05 -10.30
C LEU A 126 13.33 5.58 -10.30
N VAL A 127 12.03 5.35 -10.44
CA VAL A 127 11.38 4.03 -10.43
C VAL A 127 10.92 3.61 -11.82
#